data_AF-Q8STT7-F1
#
_entry.id   AF-Q8STT7-F1
#
_cell.length_a   1.000
_cell.length_b   1.000
_cell.length_c   1.000
_cell.angle_alpha   90.00
_cell.angle_beta   90.00
_cell.angle_gamma   90.00
#
_symmetry.space_group_name_H-M   'P 1'
#
loop_
_entity.id
_entity.type
_entity.pdbx_description
1 polymer ?
#
loop_
_entity_poly.entity_id
_entity_poly.type
_entity_poly.pdbx_seq_one_letter_code
_entity_poly.pdbx_strand_id
1 'polypeptide(L)'
;MASGEARVEYEVLAAPDGRIYYYNKRTGESSFSKPDVLKGSDEDFDVDPWIECRSKRGRVFYHNSITRESRWKRPPERKKERTMIGGVGMDMRITDHETSKYLLGRLMEQYGITSTKDAFYRLSTEPIFRAIEMGTRKDLMKKYFEEQEKSAREEDEQKQRYYINEVCKVDAGVSDFFGFNSIFSKHPYYSKIKDKFGCYEVYVGRHMGGTTPGRLEEVFRSLGIGLSSSVVDVLKMKEMEPFDRKAILFSFIRYFRRLEKELLSAIEERKAAAAQNAQHHKNEFRTLLRKLYSEGLIYYRMKFKNAFHLFKDSESFLNLLGTTESPKEVYFDFINDLENRLGRYERERTGKISPTDRRAVDRYFEAIAEEKEEGEI
;
A
#
# COMPACT_ATOMS: atom_id res chain seq x y z
N MET A 1 -46.73 9.32 3.58
CA MET A 1 -46.22 8.89 2.26
C MET A 1 -45.86 10.15 1.48
N ALA A 2 -44.58 10.57 1.49
CA ALA A 2 -43.95 11.55 0.58
C ALA A 2 -42.52 11.96 1.05
N SER A 3 -41.65 11.02 1.45
CA SER A 3 -40.23 11.36 1.70
C SER A 3 -39.22 10.32 1.17
N GLY A 4 -39.68 9.42 0.30
CA GLY A 4 -38.86 8.35 -0.27
C GLY A 4 -38.26 8.63 -1.65
N GLU A 5 -38.63 9.72 -2.33
CA GLU A 5 -38.32 9.92 -3.76
C GLU A 5 -37.31 11.04 -4.06
N ALA A 6 -36.56 11.53 -3.05
CA ALA A 6 -35.56 12.59 -3.26
C ALA A 6 -34.10 12.11 -3.13
N ARG A 7 -33.85 10.80 -3.28
CA ARG A 7 -32.48 10.28 -3.37
C ARG A 7 -32.13 10.03 -4.84
N VAL A 8 -31.01 10.62 -5.26
CA VAL A 8 -30.30 10.45 -6.56
C VAL A 8 -30.94 11.33 -7.66
N GLU A 9 -30.25 12.29 -8.28
CA GLU A 9 -29.10 12.13 -9.18
C GLU A 9 -28.23 13.41 -9.23
N TYR A 10 -27.03 13.36 -8.64
CA TYR A 10 -25.97 14.35 -8.88
C TYR A 10 -24.77 13.66 -9.53
N GLU A 11 -24.26 14.21 -10.63
CA GLU A 11 -23.08 13.74 -11.35
C GLU A 11 -21.88 14.65 -11.05
N VAL A 12 -20.72 14.05 -10.79
CA VAL A 12 -19.49 14.77 -10.47
C VAL A 12 -18.66 14.88 -11.73
N LEU A 13 -18.48 16.10 -12.23
CA LEU A 13 -17.82 16.38 -13.50
C LEU A 13 -16.63 17.31 -13.28
N ALA A 14 -15.60 17.19 -14.12
CA ALA A 14 -14.44 18.07 -14.09
C ALA A 14 -14.58 19.13 -15.18
N ALA A 15 -14.46 20.40 -14.81
CA ALA A 15 -14.38 21.50 -15.76
C ALA A 15 -13.01 21.49 -16.47
N PRO A 16 -12.88 22.18 -17.63
CA PRO A 16 -11.63 22.19 -18.41
C PRO A 16 -10.40 22.74 -17.66
N ASP A 17 -10.61 23.47 -16.56
CA ASP A 17 -9.60 23.98 -15.64
C ASP A 17 -9.23 22.99 -14.52
N GLY A 18 -9.78 21.78 -14.54
CA GLY A 18 -9.56 20.72 -13.56
C GLY A 18 -10.40 20.84 -12.28
N ARG A 19 -11.29 21.83 -12.17
CA ARG A 19 -12.17 21.99 -10.99
C ARG A 19 -13.39 21.10 -11.08
N ILE A 20 -13.73 20.48 -9.95
CA ILE A 20 -14.87 19.57 -9.86
C ILE A 20 -16.15 20.37 -9.63
N TYR A 21 -17.22 20.06 -10.37
CA TYR A 21 -18.56 20.58 -10.16
C TYR A 21 -19.59 19.44 -10.12
N TYR A 22 -20.71 19.71 -9.44
CA TYR A 22 -21.79 18.77 -9.17
C TYR A 22 -23.00 19.18 -10.02
N TYR A 23 -23.40 18.31 -10.95
CA TYR A 23 -24.52 18.53 -11.85
C TYR A 23 -25.76 17.74 -11.38
N ASN A 24 -26.86 18.43 -11.11
CA ASN A 24 -28.13 17.79 -10.77
C ASN A 24 -28.85 17.36 -12.06
N LYS A 25 -28.95 16.05 -12.31
CA LYS A 25 -29.59 15.55 -13.56
C LYS A 25 -31.09 15.84 -13.61
N ARG A 26 -31.72 16.07 -12.46
CA ARG A 26 -33.17 16.33 -12.35
C ARG A 26 -33.51 17.82 -12.54
N THR A 27 -32.70 18.73 -12.01
CA THR A 27 -32.96 20.18 -12.13
C THR A 27 -32.17 20.84 -13.26
N GLY A 28 -31.16 20.16 -13.81
CA GLY A 28 -30.27 20.69 -14.84
C GLY A 28 -29.28 21.74 -14.32
N GLU A 29 -29.16 21.90 -13.00
CA GLU A 29 -28.34 22.92 -12.37
C GLU A 29 -26.94 22.38 -12.04
N SER A 30 -25.92 23.21 -12.28
CA SER A 30 -24.53 22.92 -11.93
C SER A 30 -24.08 23.77 -10.75
N SER A 31 -23.46 23.15 -9.74
CA SER A 31 -22.89 23.83 -8.58
C SER A 31 -21.44 23.42 -8.34
N PHE A 32 -20.58 24.39 -8.07
CA PHE A 32 -19.20 24.12 -7.63
C PHE A 32 -19.10 23.77 -6.14
N SER A 33 -20.20 23.86 -5.40
CA SER A 33 -20.29 23.47 -4.00
C SER A 33 -21.04 22.15 -3.84
N LYS A 34 -20.51 21.24 -3.02
CA LYS A 34 -21.10 19.91 -2.78
C LYS A 34 -22.54 20.08 -2.23
N PRO A 35 -23.57 19.54 -2.90
CA PRO A 35 -24.95 19.61 -2.43
C PRO A 35 -25.14 18.97 -1.05
N ASP A 36 -26.05 19.49 -0.23
CA ASP A 36 -26.24 19.05 1.17
C ASP A 36 -26.66 17.57 1.29
N VAL A 37 -27.32 17.02 0.26
CA VAL A 37 -27.66 15.59 0.15
C VAL A 37 -26.42 14.70 0.03
N LEU A 38 -25.29 15.26 -0.45
CA LEU A 38 -23.97 14.62 -0.54
C LEU A 38 -23.05 15.02 0.63
N LYS A 39 -23.48 15.90 1.54
CA LYS A 39 -22.76 16.27 2.77
C LYS A 39 -23.10 15.38 3.98
N GLY A 40 -23.92 14.34 3.78
CA GLY A 40 -24.18 13.36 4.82
C GLY A 40 -23.01 12.37 4.99
N SER A 41 -22.48 12.28 6.21
CA SER A 41 -21.64 11.20 6.77
C SER A 41 -20.12 11.20 6.56
N ASP A 42 -19.45 12.35 6.33
CA ASP A 42 -17.97 12.37 6.33
C ASP A 42 -17.30 13.64 6.90
N GLU A 43 -18.03 14.55 7.54
CA GLU A 43 -17.40 15.68 8.27
C GLU A 43 -18.02 15.85 9.67
N ASP A 44 -17.80 14.85 10.53
CA ASP A 44 -17.78 15.05 11.99
C ASP A 44 -16.31 15.18 12.44
N PHE A 45 -15.62 16.15 11.85
CA PHE A 45 -14.55 16.84 12.56
C PHE A 45 -15.24 17.82 13.51
N ASP A 46 -14.94 17.68 14.81
CA ASP A 46 -15.43 18.51 15.91
C ASP A 46 -14.86 19.94 15.75
N VAL A 47 -15.39 20.70 14.80
CA VAL A 47 -15.11 22.13 14.64
C VAL A 47 -16.09 22.86 15.53
N ASP A 48 -15.59 23.47 16.61
CA ASP A 48 -16.38 24.37 17.45
C ASP A 48 -17.08 25.41 16.54
N PRO A 49 -18.42 25.45 16.49
CA PRO A 49 -19.15 26.30 15.57
C PRO A 49 -18.98 27.80 15.87
N TRP A 50 -18.34 28.17 16.98
CA TRP A 50 -18.06 29.57 17.33
C TRP A 50 -16.69 30.03 16.80
N ILE A 51 -16.73 30.91 15.80
CA ILE A 51 -15.55 31.51 15.17
C ILE A 51 -15.22 32.84 15.85
N GLU A 52 -13.97 33.03 16.25
CA GLU A 52 -13.48 34.30 16.79
C GLU A 52 -13.29 35.33 15.66
N CYS A 53 -13.93 36.49 15.80
CA CYS A 53 -13.94 37.57 14.82
C CYS A 53 -13.50 38.90 15.45
N ARG A 54 -12.80 39.75 14.70
CA ARG A 54 -12.40 41.09 15.17
C ARG A 54 -13.24 42.17 14.50
N SER A 55 -13.85 43.03 15.32
CA SER A 55 -14.55 44.22 14.85
C SER A 55 -13.57 45.26 14.29
N LYS A 56 -14.08 46.20 13.47
CA LYS A 56 -13.29 47.32 12.90
C LYS A 56 -12.59 48.20 13.96
N ARG A 57 -13.05 48.15 15.21
CA ARG A 57 -12.44 48.84 16.37
C ARG A 57 -11.51 47.93 17.21
N GLY A 58 -11.11 46.77 16.68
CA GLY A 58 -10.17 45.85 17.32
C GLY A 58 -10.74 44.94 18.42
N ARG A 59 -12.04 45.02 18.73
CA ARG A 59 -12.68 44.17 19.75
C ARG A 59 -13.07 42.80 19.19
N VAL A 60 -12.73 41.76 19.94
CA VAL A 60 -13.03 40.36 19.62
C VAL A 60 -14.49 40.02 19.97
N PHE A 61 -15.18 39.34 19.07
CA PHE A 61 -16.50 38.74 19.29
C PHE A 61 -16.58 37.34 18.65
N TYR A 62 -17.44 36.48 19.15
CA TYR A 62 -17.61 35.10 18.69
C TYR A 62 -18.87 35.01 17.82
N HIS A 63 -18.73 34.50 16.61
CA HIS A 63 -19.82 34.31 15.64
C HIS A 63 -20.09 32.82 15.43
N ASN A 64 -21.33 32.38 15.66
CA ASN A 64 -21.71 31.00 15.42
C ASN A 64 -21.98 30.79 13.92
N SER A 65 -21.17 29.97 13.26
CA SER A 65 -21.26 29.70 11.82
C SER A 65 -22.53 28.93 11.43
N ILE A 66 -23.17 28.26 12.38
CA ILE A 66 -24.38 27.46 12.18
C ILE A 66 -25.64 28.28 12.48
N THR A 67 -25.70 28.98 13.61
CA THR A 67 -26.89 29.73 14.05
C THR A 67 -26.88 31.20 13.64
N ARG A 68 -25.75 31.71 13.11
CA ARG A 68 -25.49 33.12 12.75
C ARG A 68 -25.60 34.11 13.90
N GLU A 69 -25.66 33.64 15.15
CA GLU A 69 -25.64 34.49 16.33
C GLU A 69 -24.24 35.04 16.59
N SER A 70 -24.15 36.30 17.04
CA SER A 70 -22.89 36.94 17.42
C SER A 70 -22.92 37.32 18.90
N ARG A 71 -21.89 36.95 19.66
CA ARG A 71 -21.80 37.19 21.10
C ARG A 71 -20.43 37.74 21.48
N TRP A 72 -20.39 38.64 22.46
CA TRP A 72 -19.14 39.25 22.95
C TRP A 72 -18.40 38.38 23.99
N LYS A 73 -19.01 37.28 24.46
CA LYS A 73 -18.43 36.30 25.38
C LYS A 73 -18.56 34.90 24.78
N ARG A 74 -17.50 34.08 24.86
CA ARG A 74 -17.52 32.69 24.38
C ARG A 74 -18.50 31.86 25.22
N PRO A 75 -19.48 31.15 24.62
CA PRO A 75 -20.40 30.32 25.39
C PRO A 75 -19.69 29.14 26.07
N PRO A 76 -20.16 28.70 27.26
CA PRO A 76 -19.59 27.53 27.93
C PRO A 76 -19.84 26.25 27.13
N GLU A 77 -18.80 25.40 27.03
CA GLU A 77 -18.87 24.10 26.35
C GLU A 77 -19.95 23.20 26.97
N ARG A 78 -20.83 22.64 26.13
CA ARG A 78 -21.81 21.63 26.57
C ARG A 78 -21.07 20.33 26.91
N LYS A 79 -21.01 19.95 28.19
CA LYS A 79 -20.69 18.58 28.60
C LYS A 79 -21.73 17.63 27.97
N LYS A 80 -21.31 16.76 27.05
CA LYS A 80 -22.17 15.81 26.34
C LYS A 80 -22.58 14.67 27.30
N GLU A 81 -23.84 14.63 27.73
CA GLU A 81 -24.47 13.36 28.08
C GLU A 81 -24.70 12.58 26.77
N ARG A 82 -24.20 11.34 26.72
CA ARG A 82 -24.35 10.43 25.57
C ARG A 82 -25.84 10.07 25.42
N THR A 83 -26.58 10.81 24.60
CA THR A 83 -27.91 10.37 24.16
C THR A 83 -27.75 9.32 23.07
N MET A 84 -28.01 8.07 23.45
CA MET A 84 -28.23 6.96 22.52
C MET A 84 -29.38 7.32 21.57
N ILE A 85 -29.11 7.33 20.26
CA ILE A 85 -30.16 7.18 19.27
C ILE A 85 -30.39 5.67 19.14
N GLY A 86 -31.50 5.20 19.70
CA GLY A 86 -31.91 3.80 19.69
C GLY A 86 -32.25 3.32 18.29
N GLY A 87 -31.31 2.60 17.67
CA GLY A 87 -31.60 1.39 16.91
C GLY A 87 -31.04 0.23 17.70
N VAL A 88 -31.77 -0.89 17.79
CA VAL A 88 -31.34 -2.10 18.50
C VAL A 88 -30.02 -2.59 17.89
N GLY A 89 -28.90 -2.17 18.46
CA GLY A 89 -27.57 -2.56 18.06
C GLY A 89 -26.92 -3.24 19.23
N MET A 90 -26.86 -4.57 19.21
CA MET A 90 -25.81 -5.27 19.94
C MET A 90 -24.49 -4.61 19.52
N ASP A 91 -23.72 -4.12 20.49
CA ASP A 91 -22.35 -3.64 20.30
C ASP A 91 -21.46 -4.88 20.04
N MET A 92 -21.73 -5.55 18.92
CA MET A 92 -21.08 -6.79 18.53
C MET A 92 -19.77 -6.40 17.88
N ARG A 93 -18.69 -6.59 18.62
CA ARG A 93 -17.34 -6.40 18.12
C ARG A 93 -16.77 -7.75 17.74
N ILE A 94 -16.36 -7.87 16.49
CA ILE A 94 -15.63 -9.04 16.03
C ILE A 94 -14.15 -8.66 16.14
N THR A 95 -13.48 -9.24 17.13
CA THR A 95 -12.05 -9.02 17.39
C THR A 95 -11.18 -10.12 16.82
N ASP A 96 -11.76 -11.29 16.55
CA ASP A 96 -11.05 -12.42 15.98
C ASP A 96 -10.71 -12.17 14.50
N HIS A 97 -9.45 -12.41 14.14
CA HIS A 97 -8.93 -12.09 12.81
C HIS A 97 -9.49 -13.02 11.73
N GLU A 98 -9.57 -14.32 12.01
CA GLU A 98 -10.04 -15.32 11.04
C GLU A 98 -11.53 -15.14 10.74
N THR A 99 -12.32 -14.94 11.79
CA THR A 99 -13.76 -14.66 11.69
C THR A 99 -14.01 -13.36 10.93
N SER A 100 -13.23 -12.31 11.22
CA SER A 100 -13.31 -11.04 10.49
C SER A 100 -12.97 -11.21 9.02
N LYS A 101 -11.91 -11.98 8.69
CA LYS A 101 -11.52 -12.29 7.32
C LYS A 101 -12.64 -13.02 6.57
N TYR A 102 -13.16 -14.10 7.15
CA TYR A 102 -14.20 -14.92 6.54
C TYR A 102 -15.48 -14.12 6.27
N LEU A 103 -16.00 -13.43 7.28
CA LEU A 103 -17.25 -12.68 7.18
C LEU A 103 -17.13 -11.50 6.21
N LEU A 104 -16.03 -10.76 6.26
CA LEU A 104 -15.79 -9.66 5.33
C LEU A 104 -15.65 -10.17 3.89
N GLY A 105 -14.90 -11.27 3.68
CA GLY A 105 -14.75 -11.88 2.37
C GLY A 105 -16.10 -12.32 1.77
N ARG A 106 -16.96 -12.95 2.58
CA ARG A 106 -18.30 -13.38 2.15
C ARG A 106 -19.20 -12.20 1.80
N LEU A 107 -19.12 -11.13 2.60
CA LEU A 107 -19.86 -9.89 2.37
C LEU A 107 -19.39 -9.19 1.08
N MET A 108 -18.08 -9.17 0.83
CA MET A 108 -17.51 -8.60 -0.41
C MET A 108 -17.94 -9.39 -1.65
N GLU A 109 -17.94 -10.72 -1.57
CA GLU A 109 -18.39 -11.62 -2.65
C GLU A 109 -19.88 -11.41 -2.96
N GLN A 110 -20.73 -11.41 -1.94
CA GLN A 110 -22.18 -11.27 -2.09
C GLN A 110 -22.59 -9.95 -2.75
N TYR A 111 -21.90 -8.85 -2.43
CA TYR A 111 -22.18 -7.52 -2.96
C TYR A 111 -21.40 -7.20 -4.25
N GLY A 112 -20.59 -8.14 -4.74
CA GLY A 112 -19.78 -7.98 -5.95
C GLY A 112 -18.82 -6.81 -5.87
N ILE A 113 -18.18 -6.62 -4.72
CA ILE A 113 -17.33 -5.46 -4.46
C ILE A 113 -16.04 -5.54 -5.28
N THR A 114 -15.74 -4.47 -6.01
CA THR A 114 -14.60 -4.41 -6.95
C THR A 114 -13.42 -3.59 -6.45
N SER A 115 -13.61 -2.76 -5.43
CA SER A 115 -12.60 -1.85 -4.90
C SER A 115 -12.83 -1.57 -3.42
N THR A 116 -11.77 -1.21 -2.70
CA THR A 116 -11.87 -0.78 -1.30
C THR A 116 -12.79 0.43 -1.13
N LYS A 117 -12.79 1.37 -2.08
CA LYS A 117 -13.70 2.54 -2.03
C LYS A 117 -15.16 2.12 -2.18
N ASP A 118 -15.41 1.19 -3.08
CA ASP A 118 -16.74 0.62 -3.33
C ASP A 118 -17.23 -0.17 -2.11
N ALA A 119 -16.34 -0.92 -1.47
CA ALA A 119 -16.58 -1.60 -0.21
C ALA A 119 -17.05 -0.63 0.88
N PHE A 120 -16.31 0.47 1.09
CA PHE A 120 -16.71 1.48 2.07
C PHE A 120 -18.05 2.14 1.72
N TYR A 121 -18.31 2.42 0.45
CA TYR A 121 -19.57 3.02 0.03
C TYR A 121 -20.77 2.09 0.31
N ARG A 122 -20.69 0.84 -0.17
CA ARG A 122 -21.83 -0.09 -0.15
C ARG A 122 -21.99 -0.86 1.16
N LEU A 123 -20.89 -1.15 1.85
CA LEU A 123 -20.90 -1.99 3.06
C LEU A 123 -20.91 -1.17 4.34
N SER A 124 -20.79 0.16 4.27
CA SER A 124 -20.81 1.04 5.45
C SER A 124 -22.08 0.91 6.29
N THR A 125 -23.19 0.42 5.72
CA THR A 125 -24.45 0.18 6.44
C THR A 125 -24.58 -1.24 6.98
N GLU A 126 -23.71 -2.16 6.57
CA GLU A 126 -23.80 -3.57 6.94
C GLU A 126 -23.37 -3.79 8.41
N PRO A 127 -24.19 -4.46 9.24
CA PRO A 127 -23.87 -4.70 10.65
C PRO A 127 -22.54 -5.44 10.84
N ILE A 128 -22.27 -6.44 10.00
CA ILE A 128 -21.03 -7.24 10.03
C ILE A 128 -19.82 -6.38 9.67
N PHE A 129 -19.94 -5.54 8.64
CA PHE A 129 -18.87 -4.62 8.26
C PHE A 129 -18.57 -3.62 9.39
N ARG A 130 -19.61 -3.10 10.06
CA ARG A 130 -19.48 -2.19 11.21
C ARG A 130 -18.89 -2.86 12.46
N ALA A 131 -19.13 -4.15 12.65
CA ALA A 131 -18.67 -4.94 13.79
C ALA A 131 -17.15 -5.21 13.78
N ILE A 132 -16.51 -5.18 12.62
CA ILE A 132 -15.06 -5.37 12.44
C ILE A 132 -14.32 -4.05 12.71
N GLU A 133 -13.13 -4.06 13.29
CA GLU A 133 -12.39 -2.82 13.59
C GLU A 133 -11.90 -2.09 12.33
N MET A 134 -12.04 -0.76 12.26
CA MET A 134 -11.68 0.06 11.09
C MET A 134 -10.24 -0.14 10.59
N GLY A 135 -9.27 -0.30 11.49
CA GLY A 135 -7.87 -0.57 11.12
C GLY A 135 -7.74 -1.91 10.39
N THR A 136 -8.37 -2.95 10.94
CA THR A 136 -8.35 -4.31 10.37
C THR A 136 -9.11 -4.42 9.05
N ARG A 137 -10.18 -3.65 8.84
CA ARG A 137 -10.98 -3.67 7.59
C ARG A 137 -10.13 -3.36 6.37
N LYS A 138 -9.29 -2.31 6.43
CA LYS A 138 -8.46 -1.89 5.29
C LYS A 138 -7.47 -2.98 4.89
N ASP A 139 -6.81 -3.58 5.87
CA ASP A 139 -5.82 -4.62 5.64
C ASP A 139 -6.46 -5.91 5.12
N LEU A 140 -7.61 -6.31 5.68
CA LEU A 140 -8.34 -7.48 5.21
C LEU A 140 -8.88 -7.30 3.78
N MET A 141 -9.44 -6.13 3.45
CA MET A 141 -9.89 -5.85 2.08
C MET A 141 -8.74 -5.85 1.09
N LYS A 142 -7.59 -5.25 1.46
CA LYS A 142 -6.39 -5.26 0.61
C LYS A 142 -5.95 -6.70 0.32
N LYS A 143 -5.80 -7.52 1.36
CA LYS A 143 -5.45 -8.94 1.22
C LYS A 143 -6.46 -9.72 0.38
N TYR A 144 -7.75 -9.46 0.55
CA TYR A 144 -8.80 -10.11 -0.26
C TYR A 144 -8.63 -9.83 -1.75
N PHE A 145 -8.39 -8.56 -2.14
CA PHE A 145 -8.17 -8.22 -3.55
C PHE A 145 -6.87 -8.81 -4.09
N GLU A 146 -5.78 -8.80 -3.31
CA GLU A 146 -4.51 -9.44 -3.68
C GLU A 146 -4.67 -10.96 -3.90
N GLU A 147 -5.42 -11.64 -3.02
CA GLU A 147 -5.75 -13.07 -3.15
C GLU A 147 -6.64 -13.34 -4.38
N GLN A 148 -7.65 -12.50 -4.64
CA GLN A 148 -8.49 -12.59 -5.84
C GLN A 148 -7.70 -12.41 -7.14
N GLU A 149 -6.86 -11.38 -7.22
CA GLU A 149 -5.99 -11.15 -8.37
C GLU A 149 -4.99 -12.29 -8.59
N LYS A 150 -4.48 -12.87 -7.49
CA LYS A 150 -3.61 -14.05 -7.56
C LYS A 150 -4.36 -15.27 -8.09
N SER A 151 -5.55 -15.57 -7.56
CA SER A 151 -6.39 -16.68 -8.03
C SER A 151 -6.76 -16.52 -9.52
N ALA A 152 -7.16 -15.32 -9.92
CA ALA A 152 -7.48 -15.02 -11.32
C ALA A 152 -6.26 -15.21 -12.24
N ARG A 153 -5.06 -14.80 -11.80
CA ARG A 153 -3.80 -15.06 -12.52
C ARG A 153 -3.50 -16.56 -12.64
N GLU A 154 -3.64 -17.31 -11.56
CA GLU A 154 -3.42 -18.76 -11.56
C GLU A 154 -4.39 -19.50 -12.48
N GLU A 155 -5.67 -19.13 -12.48
CA GLU A 155 -6.66 -19.66 -13.43
C GLU A 155 -6.31 -19.34 -14.89
N ASP A 156 -5.90 -18.10 -15.17
CA ASP A 156 -5.45 -17.69 -16.49
C ASP A 156 -4.23 -18.48 -16.95
N GLU A 157 -3.24 -18.66 -16.08
CA GLU A 157 -2.07 -19.49 -16.35
C GLU A 157 -2.46 -20.95 -16.62
N GLN A 158 -3.40 -21.50 -15.84
CA GLN A 158 -3.90 -22.86 -16.05
C GLN A 158 -4.63 -23.00 -17.39
N LYS A 159 -5.45 -22.02 -17.77
CA LYS A 159 -6.11 -21.97 -19.09
C LYS A 159 -5.08 -21.88 -20.22
N GLN A 160 -4.05 -21.05 -20.09
CA GLN A 160 -2.96 -20.95 -21.07
C GLN A 160 -2.21 -22.28 -21.22
N ARG A 161 -1.88 -22.94 -20.11
CA ARG A 161 -1.25 -24.28 -20.12
C ARG A 161 -2.12 -25.32 -20.81
N TYR A 162 -3.43 -25.29 -20.56
CA TYR A 162 -4.39 -26.17 -21.24
C TYR A 162 -4.39 -25.93 -22.76
N TYR A 163 -4.48 -24.66 -23.21
CA TYR A 163 -4.43 -24.32 -24.63
C TYR A 163 -3.14 -24.81 -25.30
N ILE A 164 -1.98 -24.60 -24.65
CA ILE A 164 -0.69 -25.07 -25.14
C ILE A 164 -0.67 -26.60 -25.26
N ASN A 165 -1.14 -27.32 -24.24
CA ASN A 165 -1.16 -28.79 -24.26
C ASN A 165 -2.04 -29.32 -25.39
N GLU A 166 -3.25 -28.77 -25.58
CA GLU A 166 -4.13 -29.18 -26.68
C GLU A 166 -3.51 -28.94 -28.06
N VAL A 167 -2.90 -27.77 -28.28
CA VAL A 167 -2.19 -27.48 -29.55
C VAL A 167 -1.04 -28.46 -29.77
N CYS A 168 -0.25 -28.72 -28.73
CA CYS A 168 0.95 -29.56 -28.82
C CYS A 168 0.64 -31.06 -28.85
N LYS A 169 -0.62 -31.51 -28.79
CA LYS A 169 -0.96 -32.94 -29.00
C LYS A 169 -0.80 -33.36 -30.46
N VAL A 170 -1.10 -32.44 -31.38
CA VAL A 170 -1.00 -32.71 -32.82
C VAL A 170 0.43 -32.47 -33.27
N ASP A 171 1.04 -33.48 -33.87
CA ASP A 171 2.33 -33.30 -34.53
C ASP A 171 2.12 -32.69 -35.91
N ALA A 172 2.67 -31.49 -36.13
CA ALA A 172 2.62 -30.80 -37.41
C ALA A 172 3.81 -31.15 -38.32
N GLY A 173 4.79 -31.90 -37.84
CA GLY A 173 6.00 -32.25 -38.59
C GLY A 173 6.87 -31.04 -38.97
N VAL A 174 6.76 -29.92 -38.23
CA VAL A 174 7.47 -28.68 -38.56
C VAL A 174 8.63 -28.42 -37.60
N SER A 175 9.79 -28.10 -38.17
CA SER A 175 11.02 -27.82 -37.42
C SER A 175 11.25 -26.36 -37.08
N ASP A 176 10.48 -25.41 -37.63
CA ASP A 176 10.63 -23.99 -37.34
C ASP A 176 9.37 -23.31 -36.79
N PHE A 177 9.60 -22.26 -36.00
CA PHE A 177 8.51 -21.49 -35.37
C PHE A 177 7.57 -20.87 -36.40
N PHE A 178 8.09 -20.41 -37.55
CA PHE A 178 7.28 -19.74 -38.56
C PHE A 178 6.32 -20.70 -39.26
N GLY A 179 6.76 -21.90 -39.63
CA GLY A 179 5.88 -22.91 -40.17
C GLY A 179 4.88 -23.41 -39.13
N PHE A 180 5.31 -23.61 -37.88
CA PHE A 180 4.42 -23.94 -36.76
C PHE A 180 3.33 -22.87 -36.58
N ASN A 181 3.71 -21.60 -36.51
CA ASN A 181 2.79 -20.48 -36.33
C ASN A 181 1.85 -20.33 -37.54
N SER A 182 2.32 -20.64 -38.75
CA SER A 182 1.50 -20.64 -39.97
C SER A 182 0.41 -21.72 -39.91
N ILE A 183 0.77 -22.95 -39.55
CA ILE A 183 -0.16 -24.10 -39.47
C ILE A 183 -1.19 -23.88 -38.38
N PHE A 184 -0.75 -23.52 -37.17
CA PHE A 184 -1.65 -23.36 -36.03
C PHE A 184 -2.35 -22.00 -35.98
N SER A 185 -2.04 -21.07 -36.90
CA SER A 185 -2.67 -19.74 -36.95
C SER A 185 -4.21 -19.77 -36.90
N LYS A 186 -4.82 -20.79 -37.51
CA LYS A 186 -6.28 -21.00 -37.55
C LYS A 186 -6.82 -21.89 -36.43
N HIS A 187 -5.96 -22.42 -35.57
CA HIS A 187 -6.38 -23.35 -34.52
C HIS A 187 -7.13 -22.62 -33.39
N PRO A 188 -8.32 -23.10 -32.95
CA PRO A 188 -9.19 -22.39 -32.00
C PRO A 188 -8.54 -22.04 -30.66
N TYR A 189 -7.62 -22.88 -30.19
CA TYR A 189 -6.88 -22.64 -28.95
C TYR A 189 -5.61 -21.82 -29.16
N TYR A 190 -4.96 -21.93 -30.33
CA TYR A 190 -3.69 -21.25 -30.58
C TYR A 190 -3.86 -19.73 -30.71
N SER A 191 -4.96 -19.29 -31.30
CA SER A 191 -5.30 -17.86 -31.38
C SER A 191 -5.48 -17.20 -30.02
N LYS A 192 -5.80 -17.97 -28.97
CA LYS A 192 -6.00 -17.51 -27.59
C LYS A 192 -4.74 -17.59 -26.72
N ILE A 193 -3.65 -18.14 -27.25
CA ILE A 193 -2.37 -18.23 -26.53
C ILE A 193 -1.66 -16.88 -26.58
N LYS A 194 -1.31 -16.35 -25.41
CA LYS A 194 -0.56 -15.09 -25.28
C LYS A 194 0.89 -15.29 -25.73
N ASP A 195 1.56 -16.32 -25.21
CA ASP A 195 2.95 -16.64 -25.55
C ASP A 195 3.05 -17.75 -26.60
N LYS A 196 3.01 -17.34 -27.87
CA LYS A 196 3.12 -18.26 -29.01
C LYS A 196 4.49 -18.95 -29.08
N PHE A 197 5.56 -18.25 -28.68
CA PHE A 197 6.90 -18.83 -28.67
C PHE A 197 7.03 -19.91 -27.61
N GLY A 198 6.55 -19.67 -26.39
CA GLY A 198 6.51 -20.68 -25.34
C GLY A 198 5.71 -21.92 -25.73
N CYS A 199 4.60 -21.75 -26.48
CA CYS A 199 3.85 -22.88 -27.04
C CYS A 199 4.71 -23.74 -27.98
N TYR A 200 5.44 -23.11 -28.90
CA TYR A 200 6.33 -23.80 -29.82
C TYR A 200 7.48 -24.52 -29.09
N GLU A 201 8.04 -23.94 -28.02
CA GLU A 201 9.07 -24.61 -27.21
C GLU A 201 8.55 -25.93 -26.61
N VAL A 202 7.31 -25.94 -26.11
CA VAL A 202 6.67 -27.15 -25.59
C VAL A 202 6.45 -28.19 -26.70
N TYR A 203 6.04 -27.74 -27.89
CA TYR A 203 5.88 -28.59 -29.06
C TYR A 203 7.20 -29.28 -29.46
N VAL A 204 8.29 -28.50 -29.60
CA VAL A 204 9.63 -29.01 -29.92
C VAL A 204 10.11 -30.01 -28.86
N GLY A 205 9.91 -29.69 -27.58
CA GLY A 205 10.27 -30.59 -26.48
C GLY A 205 9.54 -31.94 -26.53
N ARG A 206 8.28 -31.94 -26.98
CA ARG A 206 7.42 -33.14 -27.03
C ARG A 206 7.65 -34.01 -28.27
N HIS A 207 7.88 -33.41 -29.44
CA HIS A 207 7.89 -34.13 -30.72
C HIS A 207 9.26 -34.18 -31.40
N MET A 208 10.10 -33.16 -31.22
CA MET A 208 11.40 -33.06 -31.90
C MET A 208 12.59 -33.47 -31.02
N GLY A 209 12.33 -33.86 -29.77
CA GLY A 209 13.33 -34.31 -28.82
C GLY A 209 14.07 -33.15 -28.15
N GLY A 210 13.92 -33.02 -26.84
CA GLY A 210 14.65 -32.05 -26.01
C GLY A 210 16.17 -32.25 -25.91
N THR A 211 16.76 -33.19 -26.66
CA THR A 211 18.19 -33.50 -26.61
C THR A 211 19.05 -32.40 -27.22
N THR A 212 18.63 -31.78 -28.32
CA THR A 212 19.44 -30.75 -29.00
C THR A 212 19.48 -29.43 -28.21
N PRO A 213 18.35 -28.90 -27.69
CA PRO A 213 18.37 -27.72 -26.83
C PRO A 213 19.15 -27.95 -25.53
N GLY A 214 18.99 -29.11 -24.88
CA GLY A 214 19.74 -29.44 -23.66
C GLY A 214 21.25 -29.51 -23.89
N ARG A 215 21.67 -30.16 -24.98
CA ARG A 215 23.09 -30.21 -25.40
C ARG A 215 23.64 -28.81 -25.73
N LEU A 216 22.89 -27.99 -26.46
CA LEU A 216 23.29 -26.62 -26.78
C LEU A 216 23.41 -25.75 -25.52
N GLU A 217 22.49 -25.90 -24.56
CA GLU A 217 22.60 -25.19 -23.27
C GLU A 217 23.81 -25.62 -22.45
N GLU A 218 24.16 -26.92 -22.44
CA GLU A 218 25.39 -27.42 -21.82
C GLU A 218 26.63 -26.84 -22.50
N VAL A 219 26.65 -26.80 -23.83
CA VAL A 219 27.72 -26.17 -24.61
C VAL A 219 27.81 -24.69 -24.26
N PHE A 220 26.69 -23.95 -24.25
CA PHE A 220 26.67 -22.54 -23.88
C PHE A 220 27.23 -22.28 -22.49
N ARG A 221 26.87 -23.13 -21.51
CA ARG A 221 27.39 -23.05 -20.15
C ARG A 221 28.89 -23.36 -20.10
N SER A 222 29.35 -24.38 -20.82
CA SER A 222 30.77 -24.75 -20.87
C SER A 222 31.65 -23.66 -21.50
N LEU A 223 31.10 -22.93 -22.46
CA LEU A 223 31.76 -21.80 -23.14
C LEU A 223 31.63 -20.48 -22.37
N GLY A 224 30.92 -20.45 -21.25
CA GLY A 224 30.73 -19.25 -20.44
C GLY A 224 29.92 -18.15 -21.13
N ILE A 225 29.00 -18.53 -22.02
CA ILE A 225 28.10 -17.58 -22.67
C ILE A 225 27.20 -16.96 -21.61
N GLY A 226 27.16 -15.63 -21.53
CA GLY A 226 26.38 -14.88 -20.55
C GLY A 226 25.56 -13.77 -21.20
N LEU A 227 24.85 -12.98 -20.39
CA LEU A 227 23.97 -11.90 -20.89
C LEU A 227 24.69 -10.80 -21.71
N SER A 228 26.00 -10.71 -21.61
CA SER A 228 26.83 -9.80 -22.40
C SER A 228 27.29 -10.40 -23.74
N SER A 229 27.06 -11.69 -23.98
CA SER A 229 27.53 -12.39 -25.18
C SER A 229 26.65 -12.07 -26.39
N SER A 230 27.27 -11.91 -27.56
CA SER A 230 26.54 -11.67 -28.82
C SER A 230 26.20 -12.99 -29.51
N VAL A 231 24.95 -13.14 -29.96
CA VAL A 231 24.51 -14.29 -30.75
C VAL A 231 25.31 -14.46 -32.05
N VAL A 232 25.78 -13.35 -32.62
CA VAL A 232 26.56 -13.36 -33.87
C VAL A 232 27.92 -14.01 -33.65
N ASP A 233 28.52 -13.80 -32.49
CA ASP A 233 29.82 -14.38 -32.15
C ASP A 233 29.67 -15.86 -31.80
N VAL A 234 28.59 -16.22 -31.11
CA VAL A 234 28.25 -17.62 -30.83
C VAL A 234 28.07 -18.42 -32.11
N LEU A 235 27.39 -17.87 -33.12
CA LEU A 235 27.22 -18.53 -34.42
C LEU A 235 28.52 -18.80 -35.18
N LYS A 236 29.63 -18.13 -34.83
CA LYS A 236 30.95 -18.32 -35.48
C LYS A 236 31.81 -19.35 -34.75
N MET A 237 31.37 -19.88 -33.61
CA MET A 237 32.13 -20.83 -32.79
C MET A 237 32.13 -22.23 -33.43
N LYS A 238 33.27 -22.94 -33.35
CA LYS A 238 33.43 -24.27 -33.97
C LYS A 238 32.52 -25.32 -33.35
N GLU A 239 32.26 -25.17 -32.06
CA GLU A 239 31.37 -26.01 -31.26
C GLU A 239 29.91 -25.95 -31.73
N MET A 240 29.56 -24.91 -32.51
CA MET A 240 28.22 -24.73 -33.08
C MET A 240 28.06 -25.32 -34.48
N GLU A 241 29.15 -25.63 -35.19
CA GLU A 241 29.09 -26.22 -36.55
C GLU A 241 28.25 -27.50 -36.68
N PRO A 242 28.20 -28.41 -35.67
CA PRO A 242 27.36 -29.61 -35.75
C PRO A 242 25.85 -29.36 -35.66
N PHE A 243 25.44 -28.15 -35.29
CA PHE A 243 24.05 -27.82 -35.00
C PHE A 243 23.43 -26.96 -36.10
N ASP A 244 22.14 -27.17 -36.36
CA ASP A 244 21.41 -26.29 -37.28
C ASP A 244 21.35 -24.85 -36.74
N ARG A 245 21.52 -23.88 -37.65
CA ARG A 245 21.54 -22.46 -37.32
C ARG A 245 20.27 -22.01 -36.62
N LYS A 246 19.10 -22.51 -37.03
CA LYS A 246 17.83 -22.15 -36.36
C LYS A 246 17.80 -22.72 -34.95
N ALA A 247 18.25 -23.96 -34.76
CA ALA A 247 18.32 -24.60 -33.43
C ALA A 247 19.24 -23.83 -32.46
N ILE A 248 20.39 -23.34 -32.94
CA ILE A 248 21.29 -22.50 -32.13
C ILE A 248 20.60 -21.21 -31.71
N LEU A 249 19.97 -20.49 -32.64
CA LEU A 249 19.28 -19.23 -32.36
C LEU A 249 18.16 -19.39 -31.34
N PHE A 250 17.30 -20.40 -31.50
CA PHE A 250 16.21 -20.67 -30.55
C PHE A 250 16.75 -21.05 -29.17
N SER A 251 17.75 -21.94 -29.12
CA SER A 251 18.36 -22.36 -27.85
C SER A 251 19.04 -21.18 -27.15
N PHE A 252 19.69 -20.28 -27.91
CA PHE A 252 20.32 -19.08 -27.37
C PHE A 252 19.29 -18.12 -26.79
N ILE A 253 18.20 -17.83 -27.49
CA ILE A 253 17.11 -16.96 -26.98
C ILE A 253 16.54 -17.54 -25.67
N ARG A 254 16.28 -18.85 -25.64
CA ARG A 254 15.78 -19.54 -24.45
C ARG A 254 16.76 -19.43 -23.29
N TYR A 255 18.04 -19.72 -23.55
CA TYR A 255 19.11 -19.63 -22.56
C TYR A 255 19.25 -18.20 -22.00
N PHE A 256 19.21 -17.19 -22.86
CA PHE A 256 19.27 -15.77 -22.48
C PHE A 256 18.09 -15.35 -21.62
N ARG A 257 16.86 -15.69 -22.02
CA ARG A 257 15.66 -15.38 -21.21
C ARG A 257 15.73 -16.02 -19.83
N ARG A 258 16.28 -17.23 -19.72
CA ARG A 258 16.50 -17.88 -18.43
C ARG A 258 17.52 -17.11 -17.60
N LEU A 259 18.69 -16.78 -18.15
CA LEU A 259 19.70 -16.00 -17.44
C LEU A 259 19.19 -14.63 -17.00
N GLU A 260 18.40 -13.96 -17.85
CA GLU A 260 17.79 -12.66 -17.54
C GLU A 260 16.83 -12.79 -16.36
N LYS A 261 15.96 -13.81 -16.39
CA LYS A 261 15.03 -14.09 -15.30
C LYS A 261 15.77 -14.42 -13.99
N GLU A 262 16.82 -15.22 -14.05
CA GLU A 262 17.65 -15.55 -12.88
C GLU A 262 18.32 -14.29 -12.29
N LEU A 263 18.85 -13.41 -13.15
CA LEU A 263 19.44 -12.15 -12.71
C LEU A 263 18.42 -11.23 -12.04
N LEU A 264 17.24 -11.06 -12.66
CA LEU A 264 16.17 -10.22 -12.09
C LEU A 264 15.68 -10.78 -10.74
N SER A 265 15.46 -12.10 -10.64
CA SER A 265 15.11 -12.77 -9.39
C SER A 265 16.18 -12.54 -8.32
N ALA A 266 17.46 -12.71 -8.65
CA ALA A 266 18.55 -12.49 -7.72
C ALA A 266 18.65 -11.02 -7.25
N ILE A 267 18.35 -10.05 -8.12
CA ILE A 267 18.28 -8.63 -7.75
C ILE A 267 17.12 -8.37 -6.80
N GLU A 268 15.93 -8.93 -7.09
CA GLU A 268 14.75 -8.79 -6.24
C GLU A 268 14.98 -9.42 -4.86
N GLU A 269 15.53 -10.63 -4.80
CA GLU A 269 15.89 -11.32 -3.56
C GLU A 269 16.90 -10.51 -2.74
N ARG A 270 17.95 -9.97 -3.37
CA ARG A 270 18.92 -9.10 -2.70
C ARG A 270 18.28 -7.83 -2.16
N LYS A 271 17.39 -7.19 -2.92
CA LYS A 271 16.65 -6.00 -2.47
C LYS A 271 15.72 -6.33 -1.31
N ALA A 272 14.99 -7.44 -1.38
CA ALA A 272 14.10 -7.90 -0.32
C ALA A 272 14.88 -8.22 0.97
N ALA A 273 16.00 -8.92 0.87
CA ALA A 273 16.89 -9.21 1.99
C ALA A 273 17.45 -7.92 2.61
N ALA A 274 17.89 -6.97 1.79
CA ALA A 274 18.35 -5.66 2.26
C ALA A 274 17.25 -4.88 2.99
N ALA A 275 16.02 -4.88 2.47
CA ALA A 275 14.88 -4.23 3.10
C ALA A 275 14.50 -4.90 4.44
N GLN A 276 14.52 -6.23 4.50
CA GLN A 276 14.27 -6.97 5.73
C GLN A 276 15.35 -6.67 6.79
N ASN A 277 16.62 -6.65 6.39
CA ASN A 277 17.73 -6.31 7.26
C ASN A 277 17.63 -4.87 7.77
N ALA A 278 17.30 -3.92 6.90
CA ALA A 278 17.07 -2.52 7.28
C ALA A 278 15.92 -2.39 8.31
N GLN A 279 14.82 -3.10 8.10
CA GLN A 279 13.70 -3.11 9.03
C GLN A 279 14.07 -3.73 10.39
N HIS A 280 14.89 -4.77 10.40
CA HIS A 280 15.40 -5.38 11.63
C HIS A 280 16.24 -4.37 12.43
N HIS A 281 17.26 -3.75 11.81
CA HIS A 281 18.11 -2.73 12.46
C HIS A 281 17.31 -1.51 12.93
N LYS A 282 16.31 -1.10 12.15
CA LYS A 282 15.38 -0.02 12.53
C LYS A 282 14.62 -0.34 13.81
N ASN A 283 14.16 -1.59 13.96
CA ASN A 283 13.45 -2.03 15.17
C ASN A 283 14.38 -2.16 16.38
N GLU A 284 15.62 -2.59 16.20
CA GLU A 284 16.63 -2.62 17.26
C GLU A 284 16.92 -1.20 17.77
N PHE A 285 17.17 -0.25 16.85
CA PHE A 285 17.40 1.14 17.23
C PHE A 285 16.18 1.77 17.94
N ARG A 286 14.95 1.50 17.47
CA ARG A 286 13.73 1.92 18.19
C ARG A 286 13.61 1.32 19.58
N THR A 287 14.10 0.11 19.78
CA THR A 287 14.11 -0.56 21.08
C THR A 287 15.11 0.11 22.03
N LEU A 288 16.28 0.48 21.52
CA LEU A 288 17.23 1.31 22.27
C LEU A 288 16.62 2.67 22.65
N LEU A 289 15.96 3.38 21.72
CA LEU A 289 15.30 4.65 22.01
C LEU A 289 14.23 4.50 23.10
N ARG A 290 13.43 3.44 23.06
CA ARG A 290 12.44 3.12 24.11
C ARG A 290 13.10 2.86 25.46
N LYS A 291 14.24 2.17 25.49
CA LYS A 291 15.01 1.93 26.72
C LYS A 291 15.51 3.26 27.30
N LEU A 292 16.20 4.08 26.50
CA LEU A 292 16.69 5.40 26.91
C LEU A 292 15.57 6.33 27.39
N TYR A 293 14.40 6.26 26.75
CA TYR A 293 13.20 6.98 27.20
C TYR A 293 12.69 6.47 28.56
N SER A 294 12.65 5.14 28.75
CA SER A 294 12.20 4.55 30.02
C SER A 294 13.11 4.90 31.21
N GLU A 295 14.40 5.05 30.95
CA GLU A 295 15.44 5.48 31.90
C GLU A 295 15.40 7.00 32.16
N GLY A 296 14.64 7.76 31.37
CA GLY A 296 14.52 9.22 31.49
C GLY A 296 15.67 10.00 30.85
N LEU A 297 16.53 9.35 30.05
CA LEU A 297 17.63 9.99 29.32
C LEU A 297 17.13 10.73 28.08
N ILE A 298 16.14 10.16 27.39
CA ILE A 298 15.42 10.84 26.31
C ILE A 298 14.09 11.37 26.88
N TYR A 299 13.84 12.65 26.66
CA TYR A 299 12.64 13.35 27.15
C TYR A 299 11.77 13.86 26.00
N TYR A 300 10.57 14.32 26.35
CA TYR A 300 9.59 14.85 25.39
C TYR A 300 10.21 15.97 24.53
N ARG A 301 10.00 15.97 23.21
CA ARG A 301 10.52 16.98 22.27
C ARG A 301 12.05 17.21 22.29
N MET A 302 12.83 16.26 22.79
CA MET A 302 14.29 16.37 22.78
C MET A 302 14.83 16.45 21.34
N LYS A 303 15.64 17.48 21.05
CA LYS A 303 16.25 17.65 19.72
C LYS A 303 17.27 16.53 19.44
N PHE A 304 17.33 16.06 18.19
CA PHE A 304 18.27 15.00 17.79
C PHE A 304 19.72 15.29 18.19
N LYS A 305 20.19 16.55 18.04
CA LYS A 305 21.57 16.94 18.41
C LYS A 305 21.87 16.64 19.90
N ASN A 306 20.88 16.86 20.77
CA ASN A 306 21.03 16.69 22.21
C ASN A 306 21.05 15.18 22.55
N ALA A 307 20.23 14.39 21.84
CA ALA A 307 20.12 12.96 22.08
C ALA A 307 21.26 12.14 21.44
N PHE A 308 21.92 12.69 20.42
CA PHE A 308 22.94 12.00 19.62
C PHE A 308 24.05 11.37 20.46
N HIS A 309 24.54 12.07 21.48
CA HIS A 309 25.60 11.57 22.36
C HIS A 309 25.22 10.32 23.15
N LEU A 310 23.92 10.05 23.33
CA LEU A 310 23.41 8.92 24.12
C LEU A 310 23.45 7.59 23.35
N PHE A 311 23.50 7.63 22.02
CA PHE A 311 23.40 6.43 21.18
C PHE A 311 24.39 6.37 20.01
N LYS A 312 25.21 7.40 19.77
CA LYS A 312 26.15 7.45 18.64
C LYS A 312 27.13 6.26 18.55
N ASP A 313 27.51 5.71 19.70
CA ASP A 313 28.48 4.60 19.80
C ASP A 313 27.78 3.24 19.99
N SER A 314 26.45 3.22 19.97
CA SER A 314 25.68 1.99 20.15
C SER A 314 25.70 1.13 18.88
N GLU A 315 25.78 -0.19 19.07
CA GLU A 315 25.76 -1.15 17.97
C GLU A 315 24.49 -1.01 17.11
N SER A 316 23.33 -0.84 17.73
CA SER A 316 22.06 -0.65 17.01
C SER A 316 22.03 0.61 16.14
N PHE A 317 22.74 1.68 16.53
CA PHE A 317 22.86 2.89 15.73
C PHE A 317 23.85 2.71 14.57
N LEU A 318 25.02 2.11 14.84
CA LEU A 318 26.04 1.86 13.83
C LEU A 318 25.56 0.88 12.75
N ASN A 319 24.85 -0.17 13.14
CA ASN A 319 24.26 -1.14 12.21
C ASN A 319 23.21 -0.47 11.30
N LEU A 320 22.39 0.43 11.85
CA LEU A 320 21.39 1.16 11.08
C LEU A 320 22.02 2.12 10.05
N LEU A 321 23.14 2.77 10.37
CA LEU A 321 23.88 3.63 9.43
C LEU A 321 24.38 2.88 8.20
N GLY A 322 24.63 1.57 8.31
CA GLY A 322 25.04 0.72 7.19
C GLY A 322 23.90 0.35 6.23
N THR A 323 22.67 0.80 6.51
CA THR A 323 21.47 0.47 5.72
C THR A 323 20.97 1.69 4.92
N THR A 324 19.89 1.52 4.17
CA THR A 324 19.22 2.62 3.45
C THR A 324 18.37 3.52 4.36
N GLU A 325 18.11 3.11 5.60
CA GLU A 325 17.26 3.83 6.55
C GLU A 325 18.06 4.91 7.30
N SER A 326 17.47 6.09 7.49
CA SER A 326 18.12 7.21 8.18
C SER A 326 17.85 7.13 9.69
N PRO A 327 18.88 6.98 10.56
CA PRO A 327 18.66 6.98 12.01
C PRO A 327 17.98 8.25 12.53
N LYS A 328 18.20 9.37 11.85
CA LYS A 328 17.57 10.66 12.18
C LYS A 328 16.07 10.62 11.94
N GLU A 329 15.62 10.02 10.85
CA GLU A 329 14.19 9.84 10.55
C GLU A 329 13.54 8.89 11.55
N VAL A 330 14.21 7.78 11.87
CA VAL A 330 13.72 6.83 12.89
C VAL A 330 13.56 7.49 14.26
N TYR A 331 14.49 8.37 14.64
CA TYR A 331 14.38 9.18 15.85
C TYR A 331 13.24 10.20 15.78
N PHE A 332 13.07 10.90 14.66
CA PHE A 332 11.98 11.86 14.49
C PHE A 332 10.60 11.19 14.54
N ASP A 333 10.45 10.03 13.91
CA ASP A 333 9.23 9.22 14.04
C ASP A 333 8.94 8.89 15.50
N PHE A 334 9.97 8.50 16.26
CA PHE A 334 9.85 8.19 17.68
C PHE A 334 9.41 9.41 18.51
N ILE A 335 10.03 10.58 18.30
CA ILE A 335 9.64 11.81 18.98
C ILE A 335 8.25 12.27 18.56
N ASN A 336 7.90 12.18 17.28
CA ASN A 336 6.56 12.54 16.78
C ASN A 336 5.48 11.65 17.40
N ASP A 337 5.75 10.35 17.60
CA ASP A 337 4.84 9.47 18.34
C ASP A 337 4.64 9.92 19.78
N LEU A 338 5.72 10.31 20.47
CA LEU A 338 5.63 10.92 21.81
C LEU A 338 4.84 12.23 21.79
N GLU A 339 5.05 13.10 20.80
CA GLU A 339 4.34 14.37 20.63
C GLU A 339 2.83 14.16 20.43
N ASN A 340 2.46 13.22 19.56
CA ASN A 340 1.06 12.89 19.32
C ASN A 340 0.40 12.27 20.56
N ARG A 341 1.14 11.44 21.31
CA ARG A 341 0.65 10.75 22.51
C ARG A 341 0.52 11.70 23.71
N LEU A 342 1.50 12.59 23.91
CA LEU A 342 1.63 13.44 25.10
C LEU A 342 1.16 14.88 24.89
N GLY A 343 0.97 15.33 23.65
CA GLY A 343 0.53 16.69 23.33
C GLY A 343 -0.88 17.06 23.83
N ARG A 344 -1.70 16.07 24.21
CA ARG A 344 -2.96 16.32 24.96
C ARG A 344 -2.70 16.60 26.45
N TYR A 345 -1.76 15.88 27.07
CA TYR A 345 -1.38 16.08 28.46
C TYR A 345 -0.72 17.45 28.69
N GLU A 346 0.11 17.90 27.74
CA GLU A 346 0.72 19.24 27.75
C GLU A 346 -0.33 20.36 27.87
N ARG A 347 -1.44 20.25 27.13
CA ARG A 347 -2.48 21.28 27.05
C ARG A 347 -3.44 21.27 28.25
N GLU A 348 -3.80 20.08 28.71
CA GLU A 348 -4.92 19.92 29.65
C GLU A 348 -4.45 19.60 31.08
N ARG A 349 -3.19 19.18 31.28
CA ARG A 349 -2.60 18.69 32.55
C ARG A 349 -3.49 17.72 33.33
N THR A 350 -4.46 17.11 32.66
CA THR A 350 -5.47 16.25 33.24
C THR A 350 -5.52 14.96 32.45
N GLY A 351 -5.44 13.82 33.16
CA GLY A 351 -5.38 12.50 32.55
C GLY A 351 -4.49 11.53 33.34
N LYS A 352 -4.82 10.24 33.28
CA LYS A 352 -3.96 9.16 33.80
C LYS A 352 -2.78 8.98 32.86
N ILE A 353 -1.64 9.57 33.20
CA ILE A 353 -0.37 9.42 32.47
C ILE A 353 0.56 8.46 33.22
N SER A 354 1.39 7.72 32.49
CA SER A 354 2.41 6.86 33.10
C SER A 354 3.43 7.71 33.89
N PRO A 355 3.96 7.22 35.03
CA PRO A 355 5.04 7.90 35.75
C PRO A 355 6.25 8.23 34.86
N THR A 356 6.56 7.35 33.91
CA THR A 356 7.65 7.58 32.93
C THR A 356 7.36 8.76 32.01
N ASP A 357 6.14 8.82 31.47
CA ASP A 357 5.73 9.89 30.57
C ASP A 357 5.64 11.24 31.29
N ARG A 358 5.23 11.24 32.57
CA ARG A 358 5.23 12.44 33.41
C ARG A 358 6.66 12.97 33.62
N ARG A 359 7.59 12.09 34.01
CA ARG A 359 9.02 12.46 34.16
C ARG A 359 9.60 13.03 32.85
N ALA A 360 9.26 12.43 31.71
CA ALA A 360 9.75 12.89 30.41
C ALA A 360 9.21 14.28 30.02
N VAL A 361 7.99 14.63 30.42
CA VAL A 361 7.42 15.97 30.20
C VAL A 361 8.01 16.98 31.18
N ASP A 362 8.18 16.62 32.45
CA ASP A 362 8.76 17.51 33.46
C ASP A 362 10.22 17.89 33.08
N ARG A 363 11.03 16.90 32.69
CA ARG A 363 12.42 17.09 32.24
C ARG A 363 12.54 17.96 30.98
N TYR A 364 11.53 17.96 30.11
CA TYR A 364 11.48 18.86 28.96
C TYR A 364 11.35 20.33 29.38
N PHE A 365 10.48 20.63 30.35
CA PHE A 365 10.30 21.99 30.83
C PHE A 365 11.51 22.48 31.64
N GLU A 366 12.15 21.59 32.40
CA GLU A 366 13.43 21.88 33.07
C GLU A 366 14.51 22.24 32.05
N ALA A 367 14.70 21.43 31.00
CA ALA A 367 15.69 21.69 29.97
C ALA A 367 15.45 23.01 29.20
N ILE A 368 14.19 23.42 29.02
CA ILE A 368 13.86 24.74 28.43
C ILE A 368 14.21 25.88 29.38
N ALA A 369 14.05 25.70 30.69
CA ALA A 369 14.43 26.72 31.67
C ALA A 369 15.96 26.88 31.69
N GLU A 370 16.71 25.78 31.66
CA GLU A 370 18.19 25.78 31.58
C GLU A 370 18.69 26.45 30.28
N GLU A 371 18.12 26.12 29.10
CA GLU A 371 18.50 26.77 27.83
C GLU A 371 18.21 28.28 27.82
N LYS A 372 17.23 28.76 28.61
CA LYS A 372 16.95 30.20 28.75
C LYS A 372 17.92 30.90 29.69
N GLU A 373 18.29 30.27 30.80
CA GLU A 373 19.29 30.80 31.73
C GLU A 373 20.68 30.88 31.10
N GLU A 374 21.08 29.91 30.27
CA GLU A 374 22.35 29.94 29.54
C GLU A 374 22.40 30.97 28.40
N GLY A 375 21.24 31.32 27.81
CA GLY A 375 21.13 32.27 26.71
C GLY A 375 21.00 33.74 27.13
N GLU A 376 20.84 34.01 28.43
CA GLU A 376 20.74 35.36 29.02
C GLU A 376 22.07 35.88 29.61
N ILE A 377 23.18 35.16 29.41
CA ILE A 377 24.54 35.52 29.87
C ILE A 377 25.33 36.28 28.81
#